data_AF-A0A7S4IW23-F1
#
_entry.id   AF-A0A7S4IW23-F1
#
_cell.length_a   1.000
_cell.length_b   1.000
_cell.length_c   1.000
_cell.angle_alpha   90.00
_cell.angle_beta   90.00
_cell.angle_gamma   90.00
#
_symmetry.space_group_name_H-M   'P 1'
#
loop_
_entity.id
_entity.type
_entity.pdbx_description
1 polymer ?
#
loop_
_entity_poly.entity_id
_entity_poly.type
_entity_poly.pdbx_seq_one_letter_code
_entity_poly.pdbx_strand_id
1 'polypeptide(L)'
;DNENRCKKCFDCPECQTTLKMTARVASASGKSGNAALSEKQHSTVVFFQCTFCHWSSLNTLTASSPEELLSSYAEKESSDEGAKTFENFVERLKKEEHDAALRERKRRKRSLFRSMSSRENVSKTFVPGDAFQNLASSLKTKDDQLTFNGRRKKLEGIAPPFPSLSAPSIEDTAIELSSSLPQRFANFPVSDCPLKKDMYPVRKLLRSKMGKSCSACDKVLVKPGINPSQVQFDLRHVALLFLPRFKLVPHIEAIPSTWK
;
A
#
# COMPACT_ATOMS: atom_id res chain seq x y z
N ASP A 1 -1.90 -9.49 4.54
CA ASP A 1 -0.96 -8.71 5.37
C ASP A 1 -1.28 -7.24 5.32
N ASN A 2 -1.27 -6.50 6.44
CA ASN A 2 -1.74 -5.09 6.49
C ASN A 2 -0.73 -4.07 5.93
N GLU A 3 -0.01 -4.40 4.84
CA GLU A 3 0.91 -3.48 4.13
C GLU A 3 1.83 -2.65 5.04
N ASN A 4 2.42 -3.24 6.08
CA ASN A 4 3.27 -2.55 7.07
C ASN A 4 2.59 -1.37 7.78
N ARG A 5 1.26 -1.40 7.96
CA ARG A 5 0.48 -0.36 8.64
C ARG A 5 -0.19 -0.89 9.90
N CYS A 6 -0.43 0.02 10.85
CA CYS A 6 -1.20 -0.28 12.05
C CYS A 6 -2.69 -0.37 11.73
N LYS A 7 -3.39 -1.36 12.30
CA LYS A 7 -4.85 -1.52 12.12
C LYS A 7 -5.69 -0.45 12.84
N LYS A 8 -5.18 0.09 13.94
CA LYS A 8 -5.95 0.96 14.87
C LYS A 8 -5.47 2.41 14.88
N CYS A 9 -4.28 2.69 14.36
CA CYS A 9 -3.69 4.02 14.39
C CYS A 9 -3.78 4.67 13.02
N PHE A 10 -4.16 5.94 13.00
CA PHE A 10 -4.37 6.71 11.78
C PHE A 10 -3.61 8.03 11.88
N ASP A 11 -3.13 8.53 10.75
CA ASP A 11 -2.49 9.83 10.62
C ASP A 11 -3.43 10.79 9.88
N CYS A 12 -3.36 12.05 10.28
CA CYS A 12 -4.19 13.12 9.77
C CYS A 12 -3.85 13.39 8.30
N PRO A 13 -4.85 13.49 7.42
CA PRO A 13 -4.61 13.80 6.01
C PRO A 13 -3.95 15.17 5.80
N GLU A 14 -4.24 16.15 6.65
CA GLU A 14 -3.74 17.51 6.47
C GLU A 14 -2.33 17.73 7.02
N CYS A 15 -2.06 17.25 8.23
CA CYS A 15 -0.82 17.55 8.96
C CYS A 15 0.00 16.30 9.35
N GLN A 16 -0.43 15.11 8.95
CA GLN A 16 0.24 13.82 9.21
C GLN A 16 0.47 13.49 10.70
N THR A 17 -0.20 14.21 11.60
CA THR A 17 -0.20 13.92 13.04
C THR A 17 -1.19 12.81 13.34
N THR A 18 -0.85 11.94 14.29
CA THR A 18 -1.71 10.82 14.66
C THR A 18 -3.05 11.27 15.24
N LEU A 19 -4.12 10.72 14.67
CA LEU A 19 -5.50 11.01 15.01
C LEU A 19 -5.93 10.27 16.27
N LYS A 20 -6.87 10.86 17.00
CA LYS A 20 -7.57 10.22 18.12
C LYS A 20 -9.00 9.92 17.72
N MET A 21 -9.50 8.76 18.14
CA MET A 21 -10.91 8.41 17.98
C MET A 21 -11.70 9.00 19.14
N THR A 22 -12.73 9.77 18.82
CA THR A 22 -13.55 10.52 19.79
C THR A 22 -15.00 10.14 19.60
N ALA A 23 -15.72 9.94 20.70
CA ALA A 23 -17.17 9.72 20.70
C ALA A 23 -17.87 10.99 21.18
N ARG A 24 -18.96 11.40 20.51
CA ARG A 24 -19.86 12.47 20.94
C ARG A 24 -21.26 11.91 21.06
N VAL A 25 -21.95 12.23 22.16
CA VAL A 25 -23.38 11.95 22.30
C VAL A 25 -24.13 13.04 21.54
N ALA A 26 -24.80 12.70 20.45
CA ALA A 26 -25.68 13.63 19.77
C ALA A 26 -26.94 13.81 20.64
N SER A 27 -27.01 14.93 21.37
CA SER A 27 -28.26 15.33 22.00
C SER A 27 -29.10 16.00 20.91
N ALA A 28 -30.21 15.36 20.51
CA ALA A 28 -31.16 15.97 19.61
C ALA A 28 -31.64 17.31 20.22
N SER A 29 -31.23 18.44 19.63
CA SER A 29 -31.86 19.73 19.91
C SER A 29 -33.26 19.68 19.30
N GLY A 30 -34.24 19.23 20.10
CA GLY A 30 -35.63 19.18 19.70
C GLY A 30 -36.13 20.58 19.37
N LYS A 31 -36.54 20.81 18.12
CA LYS A 31 -37.58 21.81 17.85
C LYS A 31 -38.86 21.27 18.50
N SER A 32 -39.40 22.06 19.42
CA SER A 32 -40.61 21.79 20.19
C SER A 32 -41.80 21.44 19.28
N GLY A 33 -42.50 20.35 19.60
CA GLY A 33 -43.71 19.92 18.89
C GLY A 33 -44.18 18.50 19.25
N ASN A 34 -44.72 18.36 20.46
CA ASN A 34 -45.68 17.34 20.94
C ASN A 34 -45.30 15.83 21.03
N ALA A 35 -45.08 15.42 22.28
CA ALA A 35 -45.62 14.25 22.99
C ALA A 35 -45.86 12.92 22.23
N ALA A 36 -44.95 11.97 22.42
CA ALA A 36 -45.27 10.60 22.85
C ALA A 36 -44.02 9.98 23.49
N LEU A 37 -44.22 9.23 24.57
CA LEU A 37 -43.20 8.54 25.35
C LEU A 37 -42.40 7.59 24.43
N SER A 38 -41.19 7.99 24.05
CA SER A 38 -40.25 7.19 23.28
C SER A 38 -38.89 7.26 23.97
N GLU A 39 -38.39 6.08 24.29
CA GLU A 39 -37.11 5.79 24.92
C GLU A 39 -36.00 6.65 24.31
N LYS A 40 -35.35 7.49 25.13
CA LYS A 40 -34.32 8.43 24.67
C LYS A 40 -33.12 7.67 24.10
N GLN A 41 -33.14 7.40 22.79
CA GLN A 41 -31.99 6.87 22.08
C GLN A 41 -30.93 7.97 22.00
N HIS A 42 -30.00 7.96 22.95
CA HIS A 42 -28.76 8.72 22.87
C HIS A 42 -27.90 8.08 21.77
N SER A 43 -27.89 8.65 20.56
CA SER A 43 -26.99 8.18 19.50
C SER A 43 -25.58 8.69 19.77
N THR A 44 -24.67 7.77 20.09
CA THR A 44 -23.24 8.05 20.16
C THR A 44 -22.67 8.03 18.76
N VAL A 45 -21.99 9.10 18.36
CA VAL A 45 -21.29 9.19 17.08
C VAL A 45 -19.79 9.18 17.36
N VAL A 46 -19.11 8.18 16.82
CA VAL A 46 -17.66 8.01 16.89
C VAL A 46 -17.04 8.51 15.59
N PHE A 47 -15.95 9.27 15.69
CA PHE A 47 -15.21 9.83 14.54
C PHE A 47 -13.75 10.08 14.90
N PHE A 48 -12.90 10.36 13.90
CA PHE A 48 -11.51 10.74 14.10
C PHE A 48 -11.34 12.26 14.26
N GLN A 49 -10.49 12.67 15.18
CA GLN A 49 -10.14 14.07 15.42
C GLN A 49 -8.63 14.25 15.54
N CYS A 50 -8.10 15.27 14.88
CA CYS A 50 -6.72 15.71 15.03
C CYS A 50 -6.59 16.70 16.19
N THR A 51 -5.58 16.51 17.05
CA THR A 51 -5.29 17.45 18.15
C THR A 51 -4.42 18.64 17.74
N PHE A 52 -3.85 18.63 16.53
CA PHE A 52 -2.93 19.66 16.06
C PHE A 52 -3.63 20.67 15.14
N CYS A 53 -4.17 20.22 14.00
CA CYS A 53 -4.86 21.09 13.04
C CYS A 53 -6.40 21.12 13.21
N HIS A 54 -6.94 20.43 14.22
CA HIS A 54 -8.38 20.31 14.48
C HIS A 54 -9.24 19.68 13.36
N TRP A 55 -8.62 19.05 12.35
CA TRP A 55 -9.34 18.26 11.36
C TRP A 55 -10.22 17.17 12.00
N SER A 56 -11.38 16.90 11.40
CA SER A 56 -12.31 15.88 11.87
C SER A 56 -12.92 15.07 10.71
N SER A 57 -13.13 13.78 10.91
CA SER A 57 -13.81 12.92 9.94
C SER A 57 -15.34 13.00 9.99
N LEU A 58 -15.91 13.98 10.71
CA LEU A 58 -17.34 14.02 11.01
C LEU A 58 -18.23 14.08 9.74
N ASN A 59 -17.70 14.66 8.66
CA ASN A 59 -18.40 14.77 7.38
C ASN A 59 -18.14 13.60 6.42
N THR A 60 -17.12 12.78 6.69
CA THR A 60 -16.64 11.75 5.75
C THR A 60 -16.79 10.32 6.29
N LEU A 61 -16.52 10.11 7.58
CA LEU A 61 -16.52 8.81 8.22
C LEU A 61 -16.97 8.93 9.67
N THR A 62 -18.16 8.39 9.95
CA THR A 62 -18.76 8.32 11.28
C THR A 62 -19.39 6.93 11.49
N ALA A 63 -19.43 6.48 12.73
CA ALA A 63 -20.10 5.23 13.09
C ALA A 63 -20.67 5.30 14.52
N SER A 64 -21.47 4.30 14.91
CA SER A 64 -22.06 4.26 16.24
C SER A 64 -21.10 3.73 17.31
N SER A 65 -20.20 2.83 16.90
CA SER A 65 -19.19 2.16 17.73
C SER A 65 -17.78 2.32 17.13
N PRO A 66 -16.72 2.34 17.97
CA PRO A 66 -15.34 2.37 17.48
C PRO A 66 -14.96 1.20 16.58
N GLU A 67 -15.53 0.01 16.79
CA GLU A 67 -15.22 -1.17 15.97
C GLU A 67 -15.88 -1.09 14.59
N GLU A 68 -17.14 -0.62 14.54
CA GLU A 68 -17.85 -0.37 13.28
C GLU A 68 -17.11 0.65 12.42
N LEU A 69 -16.58 1.70 13.04
CA LEU A 69 -15.81 2.74 12.34
C LEU A 69 -14.55 2.18 11.67
N LEU A 70 -13.89 1.22 12.30
CA LEU A 70 -12.72 0.54 11.75
C LEU A 70 -13.10 -0.42 10.62
N SER A 71 -14.22 -1.14 10.76
CA SER A 71 -14.74 -2.05 9.74
C SER A 71 -15.22 -1.30 8.50
N SER A 72 -15.98 -0.21 8.67
CA SER A 72 -16.43 0.64 7.55
C SER A 72 -15.25 1.24 6.78
N TYR A 73 -14.18 1.59 7.50
CA TYR A 73 -12.96 2.07 6.86
C TYR A 73 -12.19 0.94 6.15
N ALA A 74 -12.16 -0.27 6.73
CA ALA A 74 -11.49 -1.42 6.11
C ALA A 74 -12.15 -1.87 4.80
N GLU A 75 -13.49 -1.85 4.73
CA GLU A 75 -14.23 -2.11 3.49
C GLU A 75 -13.84 -1.12 2.40
N LYS A 76 -13.73 0.16 2.77
CA LYS A 76 -13.33 1.21 1.85
C LYS A 76 -11.89 1.06 1.33
N GLU A 77 -10.96 0.60 2.15
CA GLU A 77 -9.60 0.28 1.68
C GLU A 77 -9.59 -0.91 0.70
N SER A 78 -10.52 -1.85 0.85
CA SER A 78 -10.56 -3.07 0.03
C SER A 78 -11.25 -2.91 -1.33
N SER A 79 -12.01 -1.83 -1.53
CA SER A 79 -12.86 -1.65 -2.71
C SER A 79 -12.11 -1.18 -3.97
N ASP A 80 -10.78 -1.25 -4.00
CA ASP A 80 -10.00 -0.72 -5.11
C ASP A 80 -10.17 -1.59 -6.37
N GLU A 81 -11.02 -1.13 -7.29
CA GLU A 81 -11.23 -1.77 -8.60
C GLU A 81 -9.91 -1.91 -9.38
N GLY A 82 -8.94 -1.01 -9.14
CA GLY A 82 -7.59 -1.12 -9.66
C GLY A 82 -6.89 -2.42 -9.22
N ALA A 83 -7.03 -2.81 -7.95
CA ALA A 83 -6.40 -4.02 -7.42
C ALA A 83 -6.94 -5.29 -8.10
N LYS A 84 -8.25 -5.41 -8.31
CA LYS A 84 -8.86 -6.55 -9.02
C LYS A 84 -8.39 -6.62 -10.47
N THR A 85 -8.31 -5.49 -11.17
CA THR A 85 -7.82 -5.48 -12.56
C THR A 85 -6.35 -5.86 -12.65
N PHE A 86 -5.55 -5.44 -11.67
CA PHE A 86 -4.14 -5.81 -11.56
C PHE A 86 -3.97 -7.30 -11.24
N GLU A 87 -4.74 -7.85 -10.30
CA GLU A 87 -4.73 -9.27 -9.96
C GLU A 87 -5.08 -10.13 -11.18
N ASN A 88 -6.16 -9.79 -11.87
CA ASN A 88 -6.54 -10.43 -13.15
C ASN A 88 -5.45 -10.32 -14.23
N PHE A 89 -4.65 -9.26 -14.22
CA PHE A 89 -3.53 -9.11 -15.15
C PHE A 89 -2.35 -10.01 -14.75
N VAL A 90 -2.01 -10.06 -13.47
CA VAL A 90 -0.95 -10.93 -12.93
C VAL A 90 -1.28 -12.40 -13.15
N GLU A 91 -2.53 -12.82 -12.90
CA GLU A 91 -2.97 -14.20 -13.15
C GLU A 91 -2.83 -14.59 -14.61
N ARG A 92 -3.15 -13.68 -15.54
CA ARG A 92 -2.95 -13.91 -16.98
C ARG A 92 -1.48 -14.10 -17.33
N LEU A 93 -0.58 -13.25 -16.82
CA LEU A 93 0.86 -13.39 -17.05
C LEU A 93 1.41 -14.71 -16.49
N LYS A 94 0.96 -15.12 -15.29
CA LYS A 94 1.34 -16.42 -14.70
C LYS A 94 0.86 -17.60 -15.55
N LYS A 95 -0.35 -17.51 -16.11
CA LYS A 95 -0.89 -18.53 -17.01
C LYS A 95 -0.07 -18.62 -18.30
N GLU A 96 0.31 -17.48 -18.87
CA GLU A 96 1.17 -17.44 -20.06
C GLU A 96 2.54 -18.08 -19.82
N GLU A 97 3.16 -17.80 -18.67
CA GLU A 97 4.42 -18.43 -18.26
C GLU A 97 4.26 -19.95 -18.10
N HIS A 98 3.18 -20.39 -17.45
CA HIS A 98 2.86 -21.81 -17.31
C HIS A 98 2.68 -22.51 -18.66
N ASP A 99 1.94 -21.89 -19.57
CA ASP A 99 1.68 -22.42 -20.91
C ASP A 99 2.97 -22.45 -21.75
N ALA A 100 3.83 -21.43 -21.65
CA ALA A 100 5.14 -21.40 -22.28
C ALA A 100 6.05 -22.53 -21.76
N ALA A 101 6.08 -22.76 -20.45
CA ALA A 101 6.83 -23.86 -19.84
C ALA A 101 6.30 -25.23 -20.32
N LEU A 102 4.98 -25.38 -20.45
CA LEU A 102 4.37 -26.62 -20.96
C LEU A 102 4.75 -26.86 -22.43
N ARG A 103 4.75 -25.81 -23.27
CA ARG A 103 5.19 -25.88 -24.66
C ARG A 103 6.66 -26.31 -24.77
N GLU A 104 7.53 -25.73 -23.96
CA GLU A 104 8.95 -26.08 -23.93
C GLU A 104 9.16 -27.54 -23.48
N ARG A 105 8.44 -28.00 -22.45
CA ARG A 105 8.49 -29.41 -22.02
C ARG A 105 8.01 -30.35 -23.12
N LYS A 106 6.95 -30.01 -23.85
CA LYS A 106 6.48 -30.79 -25.01
C LYS A 106 7.50 -30.80 -26.15
N ARG A 107 8.15 -29.67 -26.43
CA ARG A 107 9.23 -29.56 -27.43
C ARG A 107 10.41 -30.47 -27.08
N ARG A 108 10.86 -30.46 -25.81
CA ARG A 108 11.93 -31.36 -25.33
C ARG A 108 11.55 -32.84 -25.47
N LYS A 109 10.34 -33.22 -25.05
CA LYS A 109 9.85 -34.60 -25.22
C LYS A 109 9.80 -35.03 -26.69
N ARG A 110 9.35 -34.15 -27.60
CA ARG A 110 9.36 -34.40 -29.05
C ARG A 110 10.79 -34.58 -29.59
N SER A 111 11.73 -33.76 -29.15
CA SER A 111 13.14 -33.86 -29.53
C SER A 111 13.77 -35.18 -29.04
N LEU A 112 13.49 -35.59 -27.81
CA LEU A 112 13.98 -36.84 -27.23
C LEU A 112 13.38 -38.07 -27.94
N PHE A 113 12.08 -38.05 -28.24
CA PHE A 113 11.43 -39.15 -28.96
C PHE A 113 11.96 -39.28 -30.39
N ARG A 114 12.20 -38.17 -31.09
CA ARG A 114 12.84 -38.16 -32.42
C ARG A 114 14.28 -38.70 -32.37
N SER A 115 15.01 -38.42 -31.28
CA SER A 115 16.37 -38.93 -31.09
C SER A 115 16.42 -40.41 -30.71
N MET A 116 15.41 -40.95 -30.01
CA MET A 116 15.32 -42.38 -29.67
C MET A 116 14.84 -43.23 -30.85
N SER A 117 13.85 -42.75 -31.61
CA SER A 117 13.40 -43.41 -32.85
C SER A 117 14.47 -43.46 -33.95
N SER A 118 15.54 -42.67 -33.82
CA SER A 118 16.69 -42.69 -34.74
C SER A 118 17.82 -43.63 -34.28
N ARG A 119 17.77 -44.14 -33.04
CA ARG A 119 18.77 -45.07 -32.49
C ARG A 119 18.33 -46.53 -32.51
N GLU A 120 17.02 -46.78 -32.53
CA GLU A 120 16.48 -48.11 -32.81
C GLU A 120 16.26 -48.26 -34.31
N ASN A 121 17.19 -48.97 -34.98
CA ASN A 121 16.93 -49.59 -36.28
C ASN A 121 15.87 -50.68 -36.09
N VAL A 122 14.61 -50.29 -35.91
CA VAL A 122 13.46 -51.20 -35.89
C VAL A 122 12.81 -51.19 -37.27
N SER A 123 12.67 -52.40 -37.77
CA SER A 123 12.30 -52.82 -39.12
C SER A 123 11.14 -52.04 -39.75
N LYS A 124 11.29 -51.78 -41.05
CA LYS A 124 10.35 -51.15 -41.98
C LYS A 124 8.96 -51.82 -41.99
N THR A 125 8.04 -51.48 -41.09
CA THR A 125 6.59 -51.66 -41.33
C THR A 125 5.67 -50.74 -40.53
N PHE A 126 6.19 -49.86 -39.66
CA PHE A 126 5.34 -48.88 -38.96
C PHE A 126 5.62 -47.47 -39.50
N VAL A 127 4.74 -46.94 -40.33
CA VAL A 127 4.79 -45.55 -40.83
C VAL A 127 4.22 -44.64 -39.73
N PRO A 128 5.04 -43.90 -38.95
CA PRO A 128 4.55 -43.07 -37.86
C PRO A 128 4.02 -41.72 -38.38
N GLY A 129 3.50 -41.68 -39.62
CA GLY A 129 3.12 -40.44 -40.30
C GLY A 129 1.85 -39.83 -39.73
N ASP A 130 0.82 -40.65 -39.54
CA ASP A 130 -0.54 -40.14 -39.33
C ASP A 130 -0.83 -39.83 -37.85
N ALA A 131 -0.34 -40.66 -36.93
CA ALA A 131 -0.48 -40.40 -35.49
C ALA A 131 0.30 -39.13 -35.06
N PHE A 132 1.45 -38.85 -35.69
CA PHE A 132 2.24 -37.65 -35.42
C PHE A 132 1.66 -36.40 -36.07
N GLN A 133 1.11 -36.49 -37.29
CA GLN A 133 0.44 -35.37 -37.94
C GLN A 133 -0.85 -34.97 -37.20
N ASN A 134 -1.63 -35.94 -36.73
CA ASN A 134 -2.84 -35.68 -35.96
C ASN A 134 -2.56 -35.11 -34.56
N LEU A 135 -1.47 -35.52 -33.91
CA LEU A 135 -1.02 -34.90 -32.66
C LEU A 135 -0.46 -33.48 -32.90
N ALA A 136 0.18 -33.23 -34.04
CA ALA A 136 0.69 -31.91 -34.40
C ALA A 136 -0.43 -30.92 -34.74
N SER A 137 -1.48 -31.35 -35.43
CA SER A 137 -2.66 -30.53 -35.72
C SER A 137 -3.49 -30.24 -34.46
N SER A 138 -3.69 -31.24 -33.58
CA SER A 138 -4.37 -31.05 -32.28
C SER A 138 -3.61 -30.14 -31.31
N LEU A 139 -2.27 -30.08 -31.42
CA LEU A 139 -1.46 -29.15 -30.63
C LEU A 139 -1.46 -27.74 -31.21
N LYS A 140 -1.52 -27.57 -32.53
CA LYS A 140 -1.68 -26.25 -33.17
C LYS A 140 -3.01 -25.58 -32.81
N THR A 141 -4.12 -26.33 -32.82
CA THR A 141 -5.43 -25.79 -32.43
C THR A 141 -5.50 -25.38 -30.96
N LYS A 142 -4.72 -26.03 -30.08
CA LYS A 142 -4.57 -25.61 -28.67
C LYS A 142 -3.62 -24.44 -28.48
N ASP A 143 -2.61 -24.28 -29.34
CA ASP A 143 -1.70 -23.13 -29.32
C ASP A 143 -2.40 -21.85 -29.78
N ASP A 144 -3.30 -21.92 -30.77
CA ASP A 144 -4.09 -20.78 -31.25
C ASP A 144 -5.10 -20.28 -30.19
N GLN A 145 -5.63 -21.17 -29.35
CA GLN A 145 -6.50 -20.82 -28.21
C GLN A 145 -5.77 -20.09 -27.07
N LEU A 146 -4.44 -20.06 -27.09
CA LEU A 146 -3.59 -19.45 -26.06
C LEU A 146 -2.97 -18.12 -26.53
N THR A 147 -3.52 -17.52 -27.58
CA THR A 147 -3.04 -16.25 -28.12
C THR A 147 -3.66 -15.05 -27.39
N PHE A 148 -2.77 -14.16 -26.94
CA PHE A 148 -3.08 -12.96 -26.18
C PHE A 148 -3.76 -11.90 -27.06
N ASN A 149 -5.03 -11.61 -26.79
CA ASN A 149 -5.74 -10.43 -27.30
C ASN A 149 -5.77 -9.32 -26.24
N GLY A 150 -4.61 -8.91 -25.72
CA GLY A 150 -4.52 -7.81 -24.75
C GLY A 150 -4.58 -6.42 -25.38
N ARG A 151 -5.52 -6.19 -26.30
CA ARG A 151 -5.87 -4.82 -26.70
C ARG A 151 -6.80 -4.27 -25.62
N ARG A 152 -6.33 -3.29 -24.83
CA ARG A 152 -7.27 -2.38 -24.16
C ARG A 152 -8.12 -1.78 -25.27
N LYS A 153 -9.46 -1.88 -25.17
CA LYS A 153 -10.34 -1.13 -26.06
C LYS A 153 -9.92 0.33 -25.94
N LYS A 154 -9.42 0.91 -27.01
CA LYS A 154 -9.20 2.36 -27.09
C LYS A 154 -10.58 2.98 -26.87
N LEU A 155 -10.79 3.63 -25.74
CA LEU A 155 -12.01 4.41 -25.55
C LEU A 155 -11.96 5.55 -26.56
N GLU A 156 -12.74 5.41 -27.63
CA GLU A 156 -13.06 6.52 -28.51
C GLU A 156 -14.00 7.44 -27.73
N GLY A 157 -13.58 8.69 -27.54
CA GLY A 157 -14.32 9.65 -26.72
C GLY A 157 -13.82 9.76 -25.28
N ILE A 158 -12.50 9.88 -25.07
CA ILE A 158 -12.00 10.55 -23.87
C ILE A 158 -12.55 11.97 -23.95
N ALA A 159 -13.58 12.27 -23.14
CA ALA A 159 -13.94 13.66 -22.86
C ALA A 159 -12.62 14.37 -22.54
N PRO A 160 -12.31 15.51 -23.19
CA PRO A 160 -11.01 16.16 -23.03
C PRO A 160 -10.67 16.20 -21.53
N PRO A 161 -9.44 15.81 -21.14
CA PRO A 161 -9.08 15.67 -19.72
C PRO A 161 -9.18 16.99 -18.94
N PHE A 162 -9.47 18.07 -19.65
CA PHE A 162 -9.82 19.36 -19.12
C PHE A 162 -11.21 19.70 -19.66
N PRO A 163 -12.24 19.90 -18.81
CA PRO A 163 -13.32 20.78 -19.23
C PRO A 163 -12.65 22.07 -19.73
N SER A 164 -13.07 22.59 -20.88
CA SER A 164 -12.56 23.86 -21.39
C SER A 164 -12.51 24.83 -20.23
N LEU A 165 -11.31 25.16 -19.76
CA LEU A 165 -11.11 26.09 -18.68
C LEU A 165 -11.54 27.44 -19.24
N SER A 166 -12.83 27.76 -19.18
CA SER A 166 -13.21 29.14 -18.87
C SER A 166 -12.52 29.35 -17.54
N ALA A 167 -11.34 29.98 -17.55
CA ALA A 167 -10.55 30.21 -16.36
C ALA A 167 -11.52 30.74 -15.31
N PRO A 168 -11.89 29.94 -14.28
CA PRO A 168 -12.61 30.55 -13.18
C PRO A 168 -11.64 31.63 -12.71
N SER A 169 -12.11 32.86 -12.57
CA SER A 169 -11.33 33.88 -11.87
C SER A 169 -10.76 33.18 -10.65
N ILE A 170 -9.44 33.26 -10.47
CA ILE A 170 -8.77 32.66 -9.32
C ILE A 170 -9.30 33.43 -8.12
N GLU A 171 -10.45 33.01 -7.62
CA GLU A 171 -10.96 33.46 -6.35
C GLU A 171 -10.00 32.86 -5.32
N ASP A 172 -9.38 33.72 -4.51
CA ASP A 172 -8.37 33.34 -3.51
C ASP A 172 -8.84 32.23 -2.54
N THR A 173 -10.15 31.96 -2.50
CA THR A 173 -10.81 30.88 -1.77
C THR A 173 -10.41 29.47 -2.26
N ALA A 174 -9.96 29.31 -3.51
CA ALA A 174 -9.65 27.99 -4.08
C ALA A 174 -8.45 27.31 -3.40
N ILE A 175 -7.48 28.09 -2.92
CA ILE A 175 -6.23 27.54 -2.33
C ILE A 175 -6.52 26.87 -0.98
N GLU A 176 -7.37 27.47 -0.15
CA GLU A 176 -7.70 26.93 1.17
C GLU A 176 -8.48 25.60 1.09
N LEU A 177 -9.31 25.43 0.07
CA LEU A 177 -10.09 24.21 -0.14
C LEU A 177 -9.31 23.11 -0.89
N SER A 178 -8.29 23.50 -1.65
CA SER A 178 -7.45 22.57 -2.42
C SER A 178 -6.43 21.84 -1.53
N SER A 179 -6.26 20.55 -1.76
CA SER A 179 -5.23 19.75 -1.09
C SER A 179 -3.85 20.00 -1.72
N SER A 180 -2.82 20.07 -0.88
CA SER A 180 -1.44 20.19 -1.35
C SER A 180 -0.93 18.88 -1.95
N LEU A 181 0.12 18.94 -2.78
CA LEU A 181 0.71 17.73 -3.36
C LEU A 181 1.17 16.69 -2.31
N PRO A 182 1.89 17.06 -1.22
CA PRO A 182 2.27 16.10 -0.19
C PRO A 182 1.08 15.42 0.48
N GLN A 183 -0.01 16.17 0.67
CA GLN A 183 -1.28 15.67 1.22
C GLN A 183 -1.93 14.65 0.28
N ARG A 184 -1.94 14.92 -1.03
CA ARG A 184 -2.45 13.98 -2.04
C ARG A 184 -1.61 12.71 -2.14
N PHE A 185 -0.28 12.83 -2.15
CA PHE A 185 0.61 11.67 -2.19
C PHE A 185 0.48 10.79 -0.95
N ALA A 186 0.28 11.37 0.22
CA ALA A 186 0.05 10.62 1.45
C ALA A 186 -1.28 9.82 1.40
N ASN A 187 -2.32 10.41 0.80
CA ASN A 187 -3.66 9.83 0.68
C ASN A 187 -3.89 8.98 -0.57
N PHE A 188 -2.95 8.97 -1.51
CA PHE A 188 -3.06 8.27 -2.80
C PHE A 188 -3.56 6.82 -2.72
N PRO A 189 -3.16 6.00 -1.72
CA PRO A 189 -3.67 4.62 -1.62
C PRO A 189 -5.17 4.51 -1.35
N VAL A 190 -5.80 5.58 -0.86
CA VAL A 190 -7.22 5.58 -0.45
C VAL A 190 -8.05 6.44 -1.38
N SER A 191 -7.52 7.59 -1.80
CA SER A 191 -8.22 8.52 -2.69
C SER A 191 -7.27 9.57 -3.27
N ASP A 192 -7.25 9.74 -4.59
CA ASP A 192 -6.64 10.91 -5.24
C ASP A 192 -7.68 12.05 -5.33
N CYS A 193 -7.92 12.71 -4.19
CA CYS A 193 -8.89 13.80 -4.12
C CYS A 193 -8.17 15.15 -4.20
N PRO A 194 -8.54 16.05 -5.14
CA PRO A 194 -7.97 17.39 -5.22
C PRO A 194 -8.46 18.30 -4.09
N LEU A 195 -9.60 18.02 -3.46
CA LEU A 195 -10.21 18.83 -2.39
C LEU A 195 -9.92 18.26 -1.00
N LYS A 196 -9.70 19.13 -0.02
CA LYS A 196 -9.48 18.75 1.39
C LYS A 196 -10.68 18.06 2.04
N LYS A 197 -11.90 18.45 1.62
CA LYS A 197 -13.16 17.90 2.18
C LYS A 197 -13.30 16.40 1.93
N ASP A 198 -12.74 15.93 0.82
CA ASP A 198 -12.86 14.53 0.38
C ASP A 198 -11.67 13.68 0.86
N MET A 199 -10.80 14.23 1.72
CA MET A 199 -9.66 13.50 2.25
C MET A 199 -10.07 12.51 3.34
N TYR A 200 -9.46 11.33 3.29
CA TYR A 200 -9.64 10.26 4.28
C TYR A 200 -8.44 10.14 5.21
N PRO A 201 -8.65 9.67 6.46
CA PRO A 201 -7.55 9.39 7.36
C PRO A 201 -6.75 8.19 6.83
N VAL A 202 -5.43 8.21 6.96
CA VAL A 202 -4.55 7.15 6.43
C VAL A 202 -4.02 6.31 7.58
N ARG A 203 -4.00 4.98 7.42
CA ARG A 203 -3.41 4.09 8.44
C ARG A 203 -1.92 4.37 8.66
N LYS A 204 -1.52 4.49 9.92
CA LYS A 204 -0.16 4.84 10.33
C LYS A 204 0.84 3.77 9.92
N LEU A 205 1.92 4.18 9.26
CA LEU A 205 3.00 3.27 8.86
C LEU A 205 3.78 2.78 10.08
N LEU A 206 4.06 1.48 10.12
CA LEU A 206 4.90 0.87 11.15
C LEU A 206 6.36 1.29 10.92
N ARG A 207 7.07 1.52 12.02
CA ARG A 207 8.51 1.82 12.00
C ARG A 207 9.31 0.55 12.24
N SER A 208 10.43 0.42 11.53
CA SER A 208 11.37 -0.67 11.74
C SER A 208 12.40 -0.32 12.83
N LYS A 209 12.69 -1.28 13.69
CA LYS A 209 13.86 -1.23 14.57
C LYS A 209 15.04 -1.88 13.85
N MET A 210 16.09 -1.11 13.61
CA MET A 210 17.22 -1.55 12.80
C MET A 210 18.31 -2.19 13.67
N GLY A 211 18.72 -3.41 13.31
CA GLY A 211 19.97 -4.00 13.77
C GLY A 211 21.15 -3.59 12.88
N LYS A 212 22.37 -3.72 13.41
CA LYS A 212 23.60 -3.53 12.62
C LYS A 212 24.52 -4.73 12.82
N SER A 213 24.97 -5.33 11.73
CA SER A 213 26.01 -6.34 11.68
C SER A 213 27.25 -5.77 10.99
N CYS A 214 28.42 -6.30 11.35
CA CYS A 214 29.66 -5.99 10.66
C CYS A 214 29.65 -6.67 9.29
N SER A 215 29.93 -5.91 8.22
CA SER A 215 29.99 -6.48 6.87
C SER A 215 31.19 -7.42 6.63
N ALA A 216 32.24 -7.35 7.46
CA ALA A 216 33.46 -8.14 7.28
C ALA A 216 33.45 -9.47 8.05
N CYS A 217 32.73 -9.55 9.18
CA CYS A 217 32.73 -10.72 10.06
C CYS A 217 31.34 -11.20 10.45
N ASP A 218 30.28 -10.63 9.89
CA ASP A 218 28.86 -10.93 10.16
C ASP A 218 28.41 -10.86 11.62
N LYS A 219 29.29 -10.44 12.53
CA LYS A 219 28.98 -10.27 13.94
C LYS A 219 27.97 -9.14 14.11
N VAL A 220 26.88 -9.43 14.81
CA VAL A 220 25.88 -8.42 15.20
C VAL A 220 26.54 -7.45 16.20
N LEU A 221 26.54 -6.16 15.86
CA LEU A 221 27.08 -5.09 16.70
C LEU A 221 25.98 -4.45 17.54
N VAL A 222 24.83 -4.19 16.92
CA VAL A 222 23.69 -3.53 17.56
C VAL A 222 22.43 -4.36 17.33
N LYS A 223 21.79 -4.76 18.43
CA LYS A 223 20.49 -5.41 18.43
C LYS A 223 19.54 -4.61 19.35
N PRO A 224 18.56 -3.89 18.80
CA PRO A 224 17.57 -3.19 19.61
C PRO A 224 16.64 -4.20 20.29
N GLY A 225 16.24 -3.92 21.53
CA GLY A 225 15.26 -4.74 22.24
C GLY A 225 13.89 -4.71 21.57
N ILE A 226 13.10 -5.75 21.78
CA ILE A 226 11.77 -5.91 21.14
C ILE A 226 10.77 -4.88 21.70
N ASN A 227 10.80 -4.65 23.02
CA ASN A 227 9.85 -3.80 23.74
C ASN A 227 9.78 -2.39 23.13
N PRO A 228 8.62 -1.93 22.62
CA PRO A 228 8.50 -0.62 21.98
C PRO A 228 8.63 0.54 22.97
N SER A 229 8.28 0.32 24.23
CA SER A 229 8.31 1.36 25.28
C SER A 229 9.69 1.58 25.89
N GLN A 230 10.63 0.64 25.70
CA GLN A 230 11.96 0.68 26.28
C GLN A 230 13.00 0.98 25.20
N VAL A 231 13.96 1.86 25.52
CA VAL A 231 15.09 2.22 24.65
C VAL A 231 16.31 1.30 24.93
N GLN A 232 16.05 0.08 25.40
CA GLN A 232 17.09 -0.86 25.76
C GLN A 232 17.56 -1.64 24.53
N PHE A 233 18.84 -1.98 24.52
CA PHE A 233 19.49 -2.79 23.50
C PHE A 233 19.88 -4.12 24.13
N ASP A 234 19.47 -5.23 23.51
CA ASP A 234 19.92 -6.57 23.91
C ASP A 234 21.43 -6.70 23.70
N LEU A 235 21.93 -6.05 22.64
CA LEU A 235 23.35 -6.00 22.31
C LEU A 235 23.74 -4.60 21.86
N ARG A 236 24.75 -4.02 22.50
CA ARG A 236 25.24 -2.67 22.20
C ARG A 236 26.76 -2.63 22.14
N HIS A 237 27.32 -2.89 20.96
CA HIS A 237 28.73 -2.66 20.66
C HIS A 237 28.87 -1.32 19.91
N VAL A 238 29.06 -0.24 20.67
CA VAL A 238 29.28 1.11 20.13
C VAL A 238 30.67 1.58 20.52
N ALA A 239 31.40 2.21 19.60
CA ALA A 239 32.77 2.68 19.82
C ALA A 239 32.92 3.55 21.08
N LEU A 240 31.90 4.35 21.40
CA LEU A 240 31.85 5.20 22.60
C LEU A 240 31.97 4.46 23.94
N LEU A 241 31.79 3.13 23.96
CA LEU A 241 31.95 2.30 25.17
C LEU A 241 33.38 1.77 25.33
N PHE A 242 34.16 1.71 24.25
CA PHE A 242 35.49 1.10 24.23
C PHE A 242 36.61 2.12 24.00
N LEU A 243 36.31 3.25 23.34
CA LEU A 243 37.27 4.30 23.02
C LEU A 243 37.08 5.52 23.93
N PRO A 244 38.17 6.21 24.31
CA PRO A 244 38.07 7.46 25.07
C PRO A 244 37.35 8.53 24.25
N ARG A 245 36.54 9.33 24.95
CA ARG A 245 35.77 10.42 24.34
C ARG A 245 36.60 11.70 24.35
N PHE A 246 37.07 12.12 23.17
CA PHE A 246 37.65 13.44 23.00
C PHE A 246 36.54 14.45 22.72
N LYS A 247 36.60 15.60 23.38
CA LYS A 247 35.72 16.75 23.15
C LYS A 247 36.59 17.95 22.89
N LEU A 248 36.27 18.73 21.86
CA LEU A 248 36.85 20.04 21.68
C LEU A 248 36.24 20.96 22.73
N VAL A 249 37.09 21.48 23.61
CA VAL A 249 36.72 22.50 24.60
C VAL A 249 37.35 23.80 24.13
N PRO A 250 36.61 24.92 24.10
CA PRO A 250 37.20 26.21 23.76
C PRO A 250 38.33 26.52 24.74
N HIS A 251 39.46 26.96 24.21
CA HIS A 251 40.56 27.43 25.02
C HIS A 251 40.15 28.76 25.68
N ILE A 252 39.88 28.72 26.98
CA ILE A 252 39.66 29.93 27.77
C ILE A 252 41.05 30.42 28.16
N GLU A 253 41.55 31.43 27.47
CA GLU A 253 42.72 32.18 27.95
C GLU A 253 42.32 32.79 29.30
N ALA A 254 42.98 32.36 30.38
CA ALA A 254 42.79 32.96 31.68
C ALA A 254 43.14 34.45 31.56
N ILE A 255 42.13 35.31 31.70
CA ILE A 255 42.35 36.74 31.83
C ILE A 255 43.28 36.92 33.03
N PRO A 256 44.50 37.46 32.87
CA PRO A 256 45.40 37.68 33.99
C PRO A 256 44.71 38.62 34.97
N SER A 257 44.59 38.20 36.23
CA SER A 257 44.01 38.99 37.31
C SER A 257 44.93 40.15 37.67
N THR A 258 44.94 41.18 36.84
CA THR A 258 45.52 42.49 37.16
C THR A 258 44.39 43.42 37.56
N TRP A 259 43.93 43.27 38.79
CA TRP A 259 43.30 44.35 39.55
C TRP A 259 44.21 44.61 40.75
N LYS A 260 45.05 45.64 40.64
CA LYS A 260 45.73 46.33 41.74
C LYS A 260 45.17 47.73 41.82
#